data_AF-A0A2P2DYC5-F1
#
_entry.id   AF-A0A2P2DYC5-F1
#
_cell.length_a   1.000
_cell.length_b   1.000
_cell.length_c   1.000
_cell.angle_alpha   90.00
_cell.angle_beta   90.00
_cell.angle_gamma   90.00
#
_symmetry.space_group_name_H-M   'P 1'
#
loop_
_entity.id
_entity.type
_entity.pdbx_description
1 polymer ?
#
loop_
_entity_poly.entity_id
_entity_poly.type
_entity_poly.pdbx_seq_one_letter_code
_entity_poly.pdbx_strand_id
1 'polypeptide(L)' 'MAENREPKSEKSNVVNLALYRAKKALEKDGFEVVENPDGKITLVIRLAK' A
#
# COMPACT_ATOMS: atom_id res chain seq x y z
N MET A 1 21.43 -31.01 0.94
CA MET A 1 20.39 -30.02 0.59
C MET A 1 20.49 -28.86 1.56
N ALA A 2 20.79 -27.65 1.11
CA ALA A 2 20.72 -26.45 1.96
C ALA A 2 19.36 -25.79 1.71
N GLU A 3 18.50 -25.81 2.72
CA GLU A 3 17.18 -25.17 2.71
C GLU A 3 17.38 -23.65 2.79
N ASN A 4 17.14 -22.95 1.68
CA ASN A 4 17.21 -21.50 1.59
C ASN A 4 16.00 -20.91 2.32
N ARG A 5 16.17 -20.57 3.60
CA ARG A 5 15.12 -19.93 4.41
C ARG A 5 14.98 -18.49 3.96
N GLU A 6 13.97 -18.23 3.13
CA GLU A 6 13.54 -16.88 2.78
C GLU A 6 13.27 -16.10 4.08
N PRO A 7 13.86 -14.89 4.25
CA PRO A 7 13.57 -14.09 5.43
C PRO A 7 12.09 -13.71 5.39
N LYS A 8 11.31 -14.29 6.31
CA LYS A 8 9.97 -13.79 6.63
C LYS A 8 10.13 -12.33 6.98
N SER A 9 9.79 -11.45 6.04
CA SER A 9 9.65 -10.03 6.28
C SER A 9 8.67 -9.87 7.43
N GLU A 10 9.19 -9.64 8.64
CA GLU A 10 8.41 -9.23 9.78
C GLU A 10 7.67 -7.97 9.35
N LYS A 11 6.36 -8.14 9.09
CA LYS A 11 5.49 -7.02 8.73
C LYS A 11 5.42 -6.14 9.96
N SER A 12 6.28 -5.14 10.01
CA SER A 12 6.22 -4.08 10.99
C SER A 12 4.80 -3.51 10.92
N ASN A 13 4.03 -3.72 11.99
CA ASN A 13 2.68 -3.16 12.14
C ASN A 13 2.69 -1.63 12.28
N VAL A 14 3.88 -1.01 12.17
CA VAL A 14 4.05 0.44 12.21
C VAL A 14 3.74 0.99 10.84
N VAL A 15 2.53 1.56 10.71
CA VAL A 15 2.11 2.32 9.54
C VAL A 15 2.42 3.79 9.73
N ASN A 16 2.89 4.45 8.67
CA ASN A 16 3.08 5.89 8.67
C ASN A 16 1.70 6.59 8.73
N LEU A 17 1.45 7.36 9.80
CA LEU A 17 0.14 8.00 10.04
C LEU A 17 -0.23 9.03 8.97
N ALA A 18 0.74 9.78 8.43
CA ALA A 18 0.48 10.75 7.38
C ALA A 18 0.02 10.04 6.09
N LEU A 19 0.67 8.92 5.78
CA LEU A 19 0.34 8.07 4.64
C LEU A 19 -1.06 7.45 4.80
N TYR A 20 -1.37 6.93 5.99
CA TYR A 20 -2.67 6.36 6.30
C TYR A 20 -3.80 7.40 6.14
N ARG A 21 -3.60 8.62 6.66
CA ARG A 21 -4.58 9.71 6.54
C ARG A 21 -4.80 10.12 5.09
N ALA A 22 -3.71 10.23 4.31
CA ALA A 22 -3.81 10.53 2.88
C ALA A 22 -4.60 9.45 2.14
N LYS A 23 -4.27 8.17 2.36
CA LYS A 23 -4.99 7.03 1.78
C LYS A 23 -6.47 7.06 2.14
N LYS A 24 -6.80 7.28 3.41
CA LYS A 24 -8.20 7.35 3.89
C LYS A 24 -8.98 8.52 3.30
N ALA A 25 -8.35 9.68 3.11
CA ALA A 25 -8.99 10.82 2.46
C ALA A 25 -9.31 10.51 0.99
N LEU A 26 -8.36 9.93 0.27
CA LEU A 26 -8.52 9.53 -1.14
C LEU A 26 -9.62 8.46 -1.30
N GLU A 27 -9.64 7.44 -0.43
CA GLU A 27 -10.71 6.44 -0.39
C GLU A 27 -12.09 7.07 -0.15
N LYS A 28 -12.18 8.06 0.75
CA LYS A 28 -13.44 8.78 1.05
C LYS A 28 -13.93 9.60 -0.15
N ASP A 29 -13.03 10.17 -0.92
CA ASP A 29 -13.33 10.95 -2.12
C ASP A 29 -13.66 10.06 -3.34
N GLY A 30 -13.66 8.72 -3.17
CA GLY A 30 -14.02 7.76 -4.20
C GLY A 30 -12.86 7.31 -5.09
N PHE A 31 -11.63 7.63 -4.71
CA PHE A 31 -10.44 7.15 -5.40
C PHE A 31 -10.02 5.76 -4.91
N GLU A 32 -9.50 4.96 -5.83
CA GLU A 32 -8.95 3.64 -5.52
C GLU A 32 -7.44 3.76 -5.35
N VAL A 33 -6.91 3.31 -4.21
CA VAL A 33 -5.49 3.44 -3.86
C VAL A 33 -4.84 2.06 -3.82
N VAL A 34 -3.85 1.84 -4.70
CA VAL A 34 -3.12 0.57 -4.78
C VAL A 34 -1.73 0.75 -4.16
N GLU A 35 -1.41 -0.07 -3.17
CA GLU A 35 -0.04 -0.20 -2.66
C GLU A 35 0.69 -1.26 -3.48
N ASN A 36 1.73 -0.83 -4.19
CA ASN A 36 2.60 -1.73 -4.91
C ASN A 36 3.62 -2.37 -3.95
N PRO A 37 4.10 -3.59 -4.25
CA PRO A 37 5.08 -4.30 -3.43
C PRO A 37 6.45 -3.59 -3.35
N ASP A 38 6.72 -2.62 -4.21
CA ASP A 38 7.90 -1.75 -4.16
C ASP A 38 7.74 -0.56 -3.19
N GLY A 39 6.61 -0.46 -2.49
CA GLY A 39 6.31 0.61 -1.54
C GLY A 39 5.79 1.90 -2.18
N LYS A 40 5.56 1.92 -3.50
CA LYS A 40 4.92 3.07 -4.16
C LYS A 40 3.41 3.00 -4.06
N ILE A 41 2.80 4.15 -3.77
CA ILE A 41 1.34 4.32 -3.81
C ILE A 41 0.94 4.82 -5.19
N THR A 42 0.00 4.12 -5.83
CA THR A 42 -0.62 4.55 -7.09
C THR A 42 -2.06 4.97 -6.83
N LEU A 43 -2.40 6.20 -7.26
CA LEU A 43 -3.77 6.70 -7.26
C LEU A 43 -4.44 6.33 -8.58
N VAL A 44 -5.53 5.56 -8.51
CA VAL A 44 -6.32 5.18 -9.68
C VAL A 44 -7.54 6.10 -9.78
N ILE A 45 -7.55 6.95 -10.79
CA ILE A 45 -8.67 7.83 -11.13
C ILE A 45 -9.49 7.14 -12.21
N ARG A 46 -10.73 6.73 -11.91
CA ARG A 46 -11.67 6.27 -12.93
C ARG A 46 -12.28 7.49 -13.60
N LEU A 47 -11.87 7.75 -14.85
CA LEU A 47 -12.56 8.74 -15.69
C LEU A 47 -13.96 8.19 -16.00
N ALA A 48 -15.00 8.86 -15.49
CA ALA A 48 -16.37 8.60 -15.92
C ALA A 48 -16.46 8.86 -17.43
N LYS A 49 -17.10 7.93 -18.15
CA LYS A 49 -17.22 7.96 -19.61
C LYS A 49 -18.34 8.91 -20.04
#